data_AF-A0A7K3ZVL5-F1
#
_entry.id   AF-A0A7K3ZVL5-F1
#
_cell.length_a   1.000
_cell.length_b   1.000
_cell.length_c   1.000
_cell.angle_alpha   90.00
_cell.angle_beta   90.00
_cell.angle_gamma   90.00
#
_symmetry.space_group_name_H-M   'P 1'
#
loop_
_entity.id
_entity.type
_entity.pdbx_description
1 polymer ?
#
loop_
_entity_poly.entity_id
_entity_poly.type
_entity_poly.pdbx_seq_one_letter_code
_entity_poly.pdbx_strand_id
1 'polypeptide(L)'
;MHDEYKNRVEEWIQLCKDGVREFRLEKHYQLISDTIFVGAEDSRDALEKLLDFSKHMLNLGIKRSLPMRGAISFGEVTWDKEITFGKAIVNAYNLENDQDWIGTCCEHDLPRIDELWDFHRVFVYPAPMKSEKKLMFRPVISWNVPEYRELRDKTAKKEGLAIGDMDWKYAYRIQHTMMFSLYLKEVLNKTIQARPSKFPPDLPIEHIDSCVNEFIQA
;
A
#
# COMPACT_ATOMS: atom_id res chain seq x y z
N MET A 1 -28.52 -1.72 -9.07
CA MET A 1 -27.35 -2.55 -9.43
C MET A 1 -26.48 -1.94 -10.53
N HIS A 2 -26.96 -1.70 -11.76
CA HIS A 2 -26.11 -1.09 -12.81
C HIS A 2 -25.73 0.38 -12.50
N ASP A 3 -26.68 1.18 -12.02
CA ASP A 3 -26.43 2.59 -11.65
C ASP A 3 -25.54 2.73 -10.41
N GLU A 4 -25.70 1.85 -9.43
CA GLU A 4 -24.84 1.80 -8.23
C GLU A 4 -23.39 1.47 -8.59
N TYR A 5 -23.19 0.50 -9.48
CA TYR A 5 -21.85 0.16 -9.98
C TYR A 5 -21.20 1.33 -10.72
N LYS A 6 -21.96 2.01 -11.58
CA LYS A 6 -21.48 3.19 -12.31
C LYS A 6 -21.06 4.32 -11.36
N ASN A 7 -21.87 4.60 -10.34
CA ASN A 7 -21.52 5.61 -9.32
C ASN A 7 -20.22 5.24 -8.60
N ARG A 8 -19.99 3.96 -8.30
CA ARG A 8 -18.76 3.50 -7.65
C ARG A 8 -17.52 3.64 -8.54
N VAL A 9 -17.66 3.38 -9.84
CA VAL A 9 -16.59 3.65 -10.82
C VAL A 9 -16.31 5.16 -10.90
N GLU A 10 -17.33 6.00 -10.90
CA GLU A 10 -17.16 7.46 -10.90
C GLU A 10 -16.48 7.97 -9.62
N GLU A 11 -16.84 7.42 -8.45
CA GLU A 11 -16.18 7.72 -7.17
C GLU A 11 -14.70 7.33 -7.17
N TRP A 12 -14.35 6.19 -7.77
CA TRP A 12 -12.97 5.74 -7.95
C TRP A 12 -12.18 6.68 -8.87
N ILE A 13 -12.75 7.01 -10.03
CA ILE A 13 -12.13 7.94 -10.99
C ILE A 13 -11.90 9.30 -10.33
N GLN A 14 -12.88 9.79 -9.57
CA GLN A 14 -12.78 11.07 -8.88
C GLN A 14 -11.72 11.03 -7.79
N LEU A 15 -11.68 9.96 -6.98
CA LEU A 15 -10.61 9.75 -5.98
C LEU A 15 -9.22 9.82 -6.62
N CYS A 16 -9.04 9.13 -7.74
CA CYS A 16 -7.78 9.14 -8.48
C CYS A 16 -7.40 10.54 -8.97
N LYS A 17 -8.35 11.25 -9.60
CA LYS A 17 -8.13 12.61 -10.14
C LYS A 17 -7.82 13.62 -9.03
N ASP A 18 -8.50 13.52 -7.90
CA ASP A 18 -8.26 14.40 -6.75
C ASP A 18 -6.88 14.13 -6.16
N GLY A 19 -6.52 12.85 -5.98
CA GLY A 19 -5.20 12.45 -5.47
C GLY A 19 -4.05 12.94 -6.36
N VAL A 20 -4.10 12.71 -7.67
CA VAL A 20 -3.01 13.19 -8.56
C VAL A 20 -2.91 14.71 -8.58
N ARG A 21 -4.03 15.42 -8.42
CA ARG A 21 -4.05 16.89 -8.34
C ARG A 21 -3.47 17.41 -7.02
N GLU A 22 -3.86 16.81 -5.90
CA GLU A 22 -3.37 17.19 -4.56
C GLU A 22 -1.84 17.13 -4.48
N PHE A 23 -1.24 16.10 -5.07
CA PHE A 23 0.20 15.86 -5.06
C PHE A 23 0.95 16.39 -6.29
N ARG A 24 0.25 17.05 -7.22
CA ARG A 24 0.80 17.64 -8.45
C ARG A 24 1.49 16.62 -9.37
N LEU A 25 0.84 15.48 -9.57
CA LEU A 25 1.30 14.33 -10.37
C LEU A 25 0.52 14.16 -11.69
N GLU A 26 -0.23 15.18 -12.12
CA GLU A 26 -1.16 15.10 -13.25
C GLU A 26 -0.47 14.91 -14.62
N LYS A 27 0.84 15.18 -14.68
CA LYS A 27 1.62 15.03 -15.92
C LYS A 27 1.92 13.58 -16.27
N HIS A 28 2.00 12.71 -15.26
CA HIS A 28 2.50 11.34 -15.40
C HIS A 28 1.54 10.39 -14.69
N TYR A 29 0.31 10.28 -15.20
CA TYR A 29 -0.62 9.27 -14.71
C TYR A 29 -1.52 8.71 -15.81
N GLN A 30 -1.94 7.46 -15.63
CA GLN A 30 -2.91 6.80 -16.51
C GLN A 30 -3.83 5.90 -15.68
N LEU A 31 -5.12 5.93 -15.99
CA LEU A 31 -6.10 4.99 -15.45
C LEU A 31 -6.36 3.90 -16.48
N ILE A 32 -6.14 2.64 -16.09
CA ILE A 32 -6.39 1.46 -16.93
C ILE A 32 -7.24 0.48 -16.12
N SER A 33 -8.47 0.24 -16.56
CA SER A 33 -9.47 -0.55 -15.82
C SER A 33 -9.69 0.01 -14.40
N ASP A 34 -9.36 -0.75 -13.36
CA ASP A 34 -9.42 -0.37 -11.94
C ASP A 34 -8.07 0.11 -11.37
N THR A 35 -7.02 0.14 -12.19
CA THR A 35 -5.66 0.45 -11.75
C THR A 35 -5.28 1.88 -12.14
N ILE A 36 -4.63 2.59 -11.20
CA ILE A 36 -3.96 3.87 -11.46
C ILE A 36 -2.46 3.68 -11.52
N PHE A 37 -1.85 4.10 -12.62
CA PHE A 37 -0.41 4.27 -12.74
C PHE A 37 -0.07 5.74 -12.52
N VAL A 38 0.92 6.01 -11.67
CA VAL A 38 1.41 7.36 -11.39
C VAL A 38 2.93 7.33 -11.39
N GLY A 39 3.55 8.29 -12.05
CA GLY A 39 4.99 8.46 -12.12
C GLY A 39 5.43 9.83 -11.59
N ALA A 40 6.71 9.90 -11.27
CA ALA A 40 7.36 11.16 -10.91
C ALA A 40 8.82 11.12 -11.37
N GLU A 41 9.45 12.29 -11.46
CA GLU A 41 10.85 12.44 -11.86
C GLU A 41 11.81 11.78 -10.85
N ASP A 42 13.03 11.44 -11.28
CA ASP A 42 14.09 10.99 -10.38
C ASP A 42 14.63 12.16 -9.53
N SER A 43 13.92 12.45 -8.44
CA SER A 43 14.36 13.38 -7.42
C SER A 43 13.78 13.00 -6.06
N ARG A 44 14.47 13.40 -4.99
CA ARG A 44 14.04 13.15 -3.61
C ARG A 44 12.64 13.71 -3.32
N ASP A 45 12.35 14.93 -3.79
CA ASP A 45 11.04 15.57 -3.60
C ASP A 45 9.91 14.90 -4.41
N ALA A 46 10.22 14.40 -5.60
CA ALA A 46 9.26 13.65 -6.41
C ALA A 46 8.94 12.29 -5.78
N LEU A 47 9.94 11.59 -5.26
CA LEU A 47 9.74 10.36 -4.50
C LEU A 47 8.91 10.63 -3.24
N GLU A 48 9.24 11.65 -2.45
CA GLU A 48 8.47 12.01 -1.25
C GLU A 48 6.98 12.24 -1.58
N LYS A 49 6.68 12.93 -2.69
CA LYS A 49 5.29 13.09 -3.18
C LYS A 49 4.63 11.78 -3.54
N LEU A 50 5.33 10.84 -4.18
CA LEU A 50 4.77 9.52 -4.49
C LEU A 50 4.47 8.73 -3.22
N LEU A 51 5.36 8.77 -2.22
CA LEU A 51 5.12 8.11 -0.92
C LEU A 51 3.90 8.69 -0.21
N ASP A 52 3.82 10.02 -0.13
CA ASP A 52 2.70 10.72 0.52
C ASP A 52 1.39 10.53 -0.26
N PHE A 53 1.44 10.51 -1.60
CA PHE A 53 0.31 10.15 -2.46
C PHE A 53 -0.18 8.72 -2.18
N SER A 54 0.72 7.73 -2.10
CA SER A 54 0.35 6.35 -1.77
C SER A 54 -0.33 6.25 -0.40
N LYS A 55 0.22 6.94 0.60
CA LYS A 55 -0.40 7.02 1.94
C LYS A 55 -1.79 7.65 1.88
N HIS A 56 -1.93 8.74 1.14
CA HIS A 56 -3.21 9.43 0.96
C HIS A 56 -4.25 8.51 0.30
N MET A 57 -3.87 7.82 -0.78
CA MET A 57 -4.76 6.90 -1.50
C MET A 57 -5.20 5.71 -0.63
N LEU A 58 -4.29 5.10 0.15
CA LEU A 58 -4.66 4.04 1.10
C LEU A 58 -5.69 4.52 2.12
N ASN A 59 -5.44 5.70 2.72
CA ASN A 59 -6.30 6.27 3.76
C ASN A 59 -7.68 6.69 3.23
N LEU A 60 -7.76 7.30 2.04
CA LEU A 60 -9.04 7.69 1.46
C LEU A 60 -9.77 6.52 0.82
N GLY A 61 -9.04 5.62 0.16
CA GLY A 61 -9.58 4.41 -0.44
C GLY A 61 -10.34 3.58 0.59
N ILE A 62 -9.69 3.27 1.73
CA ILE A 62 -10.37 2.50 2.77
C ILE A 62 -11.59 3.23 3.34
N LYS A 63 -11.54 4.56 3.51
CA LYS A 63 -12.68 5.36 3.97
C LYS A 63 -13.89 5.26 3.05
N ARG A 64 -13.65 5.06 1.75
CA ARG A 64 -14.68 4.91 0.71
C ARG A 64 -14.99 3.44 0.39
N SER A 65 -14.58 2.47 1.21
CA SER A 65 -14.75 1.03 0.93
C SER A 65 -14.09 0.61 -0.40
N LEU A 66 -12.96 1.23 -0.73
CA LEU A 66 -12.10 0.94 -1.89
C LEU A 66 -10.74 0.51 -1.36
N PRO A 67 -10.58 -0.73 -0.84
CA PRO A 67 -9.28 -1.20 -0.37
C PRO A 67 -8.29 -1.26 -1.54
N MET A 68 -7.08 -0.73 -1.34
CA MET A 68 -6.09 -0.59 -2.40
C MET A 68 -4.81 -1.35 -2.08
N ARG A 69 -4.15 -1.81 -3.15
CA ARG A 69 -2.77 -2.26 -3.12
C ARG A 69 -1.97 -1.38 -4.07
N GLY A 70 -0.78 -0.99 -3.63
CA GLY A 70 0.12 -0.17 -4.43
C GLY A 70 1.50 -0.79 -4.49
N ALA A 71 2.26 -0.41 -5.50
CA ALA A 71 3.67 -0.72 -5.58
C ALA A 71 4.44 0.44 -6.21
N ILE A 72 5.63 0.71 -5.69
CA ILE A 72 6.55 1.72 -6.22
C ILE A 72 7.80 1.01 -6.71
N SER A 73 8.20 1.30 -7.94
CA SER A 73 9.42 0.78 -8.56
C SER A 73 10.16 1.93 -9.23
N PHE A 74 11.41 1.69 -9.59
CA PHE A 74 12.24 2.67 -10.27
C PHE A 74 12.79 2.13 -11.60
N GLY A 75 12.83 3.00 -12.61
CA GLY A 75 13.39 2.67 -13.91
C GLY A 75 12.75 3.46 -15.04
N GLU A 76 13.08 3.08 -16.27
CA GLU A 76 12.60 3.75 -17.46
C GLU A 76 11.07 3.64 -17.62
N VAL A 77 10.45 4.78 -17.93
CA VAL A 77 9.04 4.91 -18.27
C VAL A 77 8.90 5.91 -19.41
N THR A 78 8.11 5.54 -20.41
CA THR A 78 7.60 6.45 -21.43
C THR A 78 6.12 6.67 -21.18
N TRP A 79 5.74 7.93 -20.96
CA TRP A 79 4.35 8.36 -20.81
C TRP A 79 3.83 8.87 -22.15
N ASP A 80 2.82 8.20 -22.69
CA ASP A 80 2.10 8.63 -23.89
C ASP A 80 0.59 8.46 -23.68
N LYS A 81 -0.22 9.20 -24.44
CA LYS A 81 -1.68 9.12 -24.37
C LYS A 81 -2.22 7.78 -24.87
N GLU A 82 -1.57 7.19 -25.86
CA GLU A 82 -2.00 5.93 -26.47
C GLU A 82 -1.45 4.73 -25.71
N ILE A 83 -0.17 4.77 -25.34
CA ILE A 83 0.50 3.67 -24.66
C ILE A 83 1.56 4.17 -23.68
N THR A 84 1.38 3.85 -22.41
CA THR A 84 2.42 4.02 -21.39
C THR A 84 3.14 2.68 -21.22
N PHE A 85 4.48 2.70 -21.31
CA PHE A 85 5.29 1.48 -21.21
C PHE A 85 6.65 1.76 -20.56
N GLY A 86 7.27 0.72 -20.03
CA GLY A 86 8.56 0.83 -19.36
C GLY A 86 8.76 -0.26 -18.32
N LYS A 87 10.02 -0.51 -17.96
CA LYS A 87 10.39 -1.55 -17.00
C LYS A 87 9.78 -1.26 -15.63
N ALA A 88 9.77 0.00 -15.19
CA ALA A 88 9.20 0.36 -13.89
C ALA A 88 7.68 0.08 -13.84
N ILE A 89 6.93 0.34 -14.90
CA ILE A 89 5.48 0.03 -14.93
C ILE A 89 5.23 -1.46 -14.73
N VAL A 90 5.97 -2.29 -15.46
CA VAL A 90 5.85 -3.76 -15.37
C VAL A 90 6.27 -4.24 -13.98
N ASN A 91 7.38 -3.73 -13.44
CA ASN A 91 7.87 -4.08 -12.12
C ASN A 91 6.88 -3.71 -11.01
N ALA A 92 6.37 -2.46 -11.01
CA ALA A 92 5.35 -2.02 -10.06
C ALA A 92 4.08 -2.88 -10.18
N TYR A 93 3.59 -3.14 -11.39
CA TYR A 93 2.41 -3.98 -11.60
C TYR A 93 2.60 -5.40 -11.07
N ASN A 94 3.76 -6.02 -11.32
CA ASN A 94 4.06 -7.35 -10.83
C ASN A 94 4.20 -7.37 -9.29
N LEU A 95 4.83 -6.35 -8.72
CA LEU A 95 5.00 -6.21 -7.27
C LEU A 95 3.66 -5.95 -6.55
N GLU A 96 2.76 -5.15 -7.12
CA GLU A 96 1.39 -4.98 -6.60
C GLU A 96 0.63 -6.31 -6.63
N ASN A 97 0.74 -7.04 -7.74
CA ASN A 97 0.04 -8.29 -7.91
C ASN A 97 0.52 -9.38 -6.96
N ASP A 98 1.81 -9.43 -6.66
CA ASP A 98 2.39 -10.43 -5.77
C ASP A 98 2.13 -10.15 -4.28
N GLN A 99 1.76 -8.93 -3.90
CA GLN A 99 1.39 -8.62 -2.51
C GLN A 99 0.10 -9.32 -2.07
N ASP A 100 0.06 -9.77 -0.81
CA ASP A 100 -1.09 -10.39 -0.18
C ASP A 100 -1.60 -9.68 1.09
N TRP A 101 -1.70 -8.37 1.02
CA TRP A 101 -2.23 -7.51 2.08
C TRP A 101 -2.79 -6.21 1.47
N ILE A 102 -3.36 -5.31 2.28
CA ILE A 102 -3.78 -3.97 1.87
C ILE A 102 -2.68 -3.00 2.31
N GLY A 103 -2.01 -2.38 1.35
CA GLY A 103 -0.83 -1.58 1.62
C GLY A 103 -0.09 -1.17 0.35
N THR A 104 1.07 -0.55 0.52
CA THR A 104 1.95 -0.22 -0.60
C THR A 104 3.37 -0.61 -0.26
N CYS A 105 3.99 -1.38 -1.15
CA CYS A 105 5.40 -1.78 -1.06
C CYS A 105 6.24 -1.06 -2.10
N CYS A 106 7.50 -0.81 -1.78
CA CYS A 106 8.49 -0.38 -2.74
C CYS A 106 9.36 -1.57 -3.16
N GLU A 107 10.01 -1.46 -4.32
CA GLU A 107 11.18 -2.27 -4.61
C GLU A 107 12.25 -2.07 -3.51
N HIS A 108 12.98 -3.14 -3.21
CA HIS A 108 13.97 -3.17 -2.14
C HIS A 108 15.16 -2.21 -2.35
N ASP A 109 15.46 -1.91 -3.62
CA ASP A 109 16.57 -1.09 -4.10
C ASP A 109 16.10 0.27 -4.64
N LEU A 110 14.92 0.74 -4.20
CA LEU A 110 14.37 2.02 -4.62
C LEU A 110 15.36 3.18 -4.31
N PRO A 111 15.83 3.94 -5.32
CA PRO A 111 16.78 5.02 -5.10
C PRO A 111 16.26 6.11 -4.17
N ARG A 112 17.16 6.75 -3.40
CA ARG A 112 16.88 7.88 -2.49
C ARG A 112 15.96 7.57 -1.31
N ILE A 113 15.53 6.32 -1.16
CA ILE A 113 14.67 5.91 -0.04
C ILE A 113 15.37 6.08 1.31
N ASP A 114 16.71 6.04 1.30
CA ASP A 114 17.57 6.27 2.44
C ASP A 114 17.45 7.68 3.05
N GLU A 115 16.99 8.65 2.26
CA GLU A 115 16.77 10.03 2.68
C GLU A 115 15.37 10.28 3.28
N LEU A 116 14.47 9.28 3.24
CA LEU A 116 13.03 9.46 3.51
C LEU A 116 12.48 8.56 4.62
N TRP A 117 13.33 7.75 5.26
CA TRP A 117 12.98 6.84 6.34
C TRP A 117 12.29 7.54 7.52
N ASP A 118 11.02 7.18 7.76
CA ASP A 118 10.19 7.70 8.86
C ASP A 118 9.03 6.72 9.12
N PHE A 119 8.83 6.30 10.37
CA PHE A 119 7.69 5.43 10.74
C PHE A 119 6.32 6.02 10.39
N HIS A 120 6.21 7.33 10.26
CA HIS A 120 4.98 7.99 9.82
C HIS A 120 4.84 8.08 8.29
N ARG A 121 5.86 7.71 7.51
CA ARG A 121 5.83 7.79 6.04
C ARG A 121 6.22 6.48 5.38
N VAL A 122 7.48 6.08 5.52
CA VAL A 122 8.02 4.87 4.91
C VAL A 122 9.04 4.22 5.83
N PHE A 123 8.92 2.92 6.01
CA PHE A 123 9.81 2.15 6.86
C PHE A 123 9.96 0.73 6.32
N VAL A 124 10.94 0.01 6.85
CA VAL A 124 11.25 -1.36 6.47
C VAL A 124 10.31 -2.34 7.17
N TYR A 125 9.64 -3.19 6.40
CA TYR A 125 8.75 -4.24 6.90
C TYR A 125 8.80 -5.47 5.98
N PRO A 126 8.63 -6.70 6.51
CA PRO A 126 8.47 -7.89 5.70
C PRO A 126 7.04 -7.99 5.14
N ALA A 127 6.79 -7.28 4.04
CA ALA A 127 5.48 -7.30 3.40
C ALA A 127 5.07 -8.72 2.98
N PRO A 128 3.82 -9.15 3.25
CA PRO A 128 3.34 -10.47 2.83
C PRO A 128 3.22 -10.56 1.31
N MET A 129 3.92 -11.54 0.72
CA MET A 129 3.96 -11.80 -0.72
C MET A 129 3.46 -13.22 -1.01
N LYS A 130 2.83 -13.43 -2.17
CA LYS A 130 2.27 -14.74 -2.56
C LYS A 130 3.37 -15.69 -3.04
N SER A 131 4.35 -15.17 -3.78
CA SER A 131 5.37 -15.99 -4.44
C SER A 131 6.65 -16.17 -3.61
N GLU A 132 6.93 -15.29 -2.66
CA GLU A 132 8.19 -15.30 -1.93
C GLU A 132 8.25 -16.38 -0.85
N LYS A 133 9.30 -17.19 -0.91
CA LYS A 133 9.56 -18.26 0.07
C LYS A 133 10.41 -17.79 1.26
N LYS A 134 11.09 -16.65 1.09
CA LYS A 134 11.98 -16.08 2.10
C LYS A 134 11.37 -14.78 2.59
N LEU A 135 11.57 -14.50 3.87
CA LEU A 135 11.17 -13.23 4.46
C LEU A 135 12.08 -12.13 3.93
N MET A 136 11.54 -11.27 3.06
CA MET A 136 12.25 -10.16 2.44
C MET A 136 11.76 -8.84 3.03
N PHE A 137 12.69 -8.05 3.52
CA PHE A 137 12.39 -6.73 4.04
C PHE A 137 12.45 -5.69 2.93
N ARG A 138 11.42 -4.86 2.85
CA ARG A 138 11.33 -3.80 1.82
C ARG A 138 10.74 -2.53 2.42
N PRO A 139 10.95 -1.37 1.78
CA PRO A 139 10.25 -0.14 2.17
C PRO A 139 8.75 -0.33 1.97
N VAL A 140 7.95 0.01 2.96
CA VAL A 140 6.48 0.00 2.89
C VAL A 140 5.92 1.32 3.40
N ILE A 141 4.78 1.71 2.85
CA ILE A 141 4.12 2.96 3.22
C ILE A 141 3.39 2.80 4.55
N SER A 142 3.68 3.72 5.48
CA SER A 142 2.94 3.89 6.72
C SER A 142 1.58 4.51 6.45
N TRP A 143 0.50 3.88 6.92
CA TRP A 143 -0.86 4.38 6.73
C TRP A 143 -1.76 4.03 7.91
N ASN A 144 -2.91 4.72 8.00
CA ASN A 144 -3.82 4.61 9.13
C ASN A 144 -4.78 3.43 8.91
N VAL A 145 -4.30 2.23 9.23
CA VAL A 145 -5.11 1.01 9.18
C VAL A 145 -6.24 1.13 10.21
N PRO A 146 -7.53 1.01 9.81
CA PRO A 146 -8.63 1.02 10.77
C PRO A 146 -8.65 -0.25 11.62
N GLU A 147 -9.43 -0.24 12.70
CA GLU A 147 -9.60 -1.41 13.56
C GLU A 147 -10.22 -2.59 12.80
N TYR A 148 -9.95 -3.82 13.26
CA TYR A 148 -10.29 -5.05 12.54
C TYR A 148 -11.72 -5.11 12.01
N ARG A 149 -12.73 -4.75 12.83
CA ARG A 149 -14.14 -4.77 12.42
C ARG A 149 -14.40 -3.80 11.26
N GLU A 150 -13.87 -2.59 11.36
CA GLU A 150 -14.02 -1.57 10.33
C GLU A 150 -13.25 -1.95 9.05
N LEU A 151 -12.02 -2.46 9.18
CA LEU A 151 -11.23 -2.96 8.04
C LEU A 151 -11.97 -4.09 7.31
N ARG A 152 -12.48 -5.07 8.07
CA ARG A 152 -13.28 -6.18 7.52
C ARG A 152 -14.50 -5.67 6.80
N ASP A 153 -15.28 -4.79 7.43
CA ASP A 153 -16.53 -4.30 6.85
C ASP A 153 -16.26 -3.49 5.57
N LYS A 154 -15.24 -2.63 5.56
CA LYS A 154 -14.85 -1.84 4.38
C LYS A 154 -14.21 -2.65 3.27
N THR A 155 -13.67 -3.83 3.58
CA THR A 155 -13.09 -4.75 2.58
C THR A 155 -14.12 -5.73 2.02
N ALA A 156 -15.05 -6.19 2.86
CA ALA A 156 -15.99 -7.26 2.51
C ALA A 156 -17.39 -6.78 2.12
N LYS A 157 -17.72 -5.50 2.33
CA LYS A 157 -18.96 -4.94 1.82
C LYS A 157 -18.99 -5.05 0.29
N LYS A 158 -20.15 -5.41 -0.25
CA LYS A 158 -20.47 -5.42 -1.70
C LYS A 158 -20.47 -4.02 -2.34
N GLU A 159 -19.89 -3.03 -1.67
CA GLU A 159 -19.72 -1.66 -2.11
C GLU A 159 -18.41 -1.49 -2.90
N GLY A 160 -17.47 -2.43 -2.90
CA GLY A 160 -16.22 -2.34 -3.69
C GLY A 160 -16.43 -2.36 -5.22
N LEU A 161 -15.38 -2.03 -5.98
CA LEU A 161 -15.41 -2.17 -7.46
C LEU A 161 -15.49 -3.63 -7.92
N ALA A 162 -14.96 -4.55 -7.12
CA ALA A 162 -15.11 -5.99 -7.30
C ALA A 162 -16.17 -6.51 -6.32
N ILE A 163 -17.38 -6.77 -6.82
CA ILE A 163 -18.46 -7.38 -6.03
C ILE A 163 -18.13 -8.87 -5.89
N GLY A 164 -17.85 -9.32 -4.67
CA GLY A 164 -17.60 -10.73 -4.36
C GLY A 164 -17.95 -11.06 -2.91
N ASP A 165 -18.21 -12.33 -2.63
CA ASP A 165 -18.36 -12.80 -1.26
C ASP A 165 -16.98 -12.91 -0.58
N MET A 166 -16.95 -12.82 0.75
CA MET A 166 -15.71 -12.97 1.52
C MET A 166 -15.19 -14.41 1.38
N ASP A 167 -14.00 -14.56 0.81
CA ASP A 167 -13.27 -15.83 0.74
C ASP A 167 -12.03 -15.80 1.63
N TRP A 168 -11.31 -16.93 1.68
CA TRP A 168 -10.07 -17.04 2.44
C TRP A 168 -8.99 -16.08 1.97
N LYS A 169 -8.95 -15.73 0.69
CA LYS A 169 -7.98 -14.76 0.14
C LYS A 169 -8.22 -13.38 0.74
N TYR A 170 -9.47 -12.92 0.87
CA TYR A 170 -9.77 -11.66 1.55
C TYR A 170 -9.50 -11.73 3.06
N ALA A 171 -9.83 -12.87 3.70
CA ALA A 171 -9.56 -13.07 5.12
C ALA A 171 -8.06 -12.98 5.46
N TYR A 172 -7.21 -13.65 4.69
CA TYR A 172 -5.75 -13.59 4.86
C TYR A 172 -5.20 -12.19 4.65
N ARG A 173 -5.67 -11.47 3.62
CA ARG A 173 -5.27 -10.07 3.40
C ARG A 173 -5.60 -9.16 4.57
N ILE A 174 -6.78 -9.31 5.16
CA ILE A 174 -7.18 -8.55 6.35
C ILE A 174 -6.24 -8.90 7.52
N GLN A 175 -5.99 -10.19 7.77
CA GLN A 175 -5.08 -10.64 8.82
C GLN A 175 -3.68 -10.05 8.64
N HIS A 176 -3.08 -10.21 7.46
CA HIS A 176 -1.77 -9.64 7.11
C HIS A 176 -1.70 -8.12 7.31
N THR A 177 -2.77 -7.41 6.96
CA THR A 177 -2.88 -5.95 7.16
C THR A 177 -2.96 -5.58 8.64
N MET A 178 -3.66 -6.39 9.45
CA MET A 178 -3.73 -6.18 10.89
C MET A 178 -2.38 -6.43 11.57
N MET A 179 -1.62 -7.45 11.15
CA MET A 179 -0.28 -7.71 11.68
C MET A 179 0.65 -6.50 11.46
N PHE A 180 0.61 -5.92 10.26
CA PHE A 180 1.31 -4.67 9.97
C PHE A 180 0.87 -3.52 10.89
N SER A 181 -0.44 -3.36 11.10
CA SER A 181 -0.99 -2.31 11.96
C SER A 181 -0.51 -2.45 13.40
N LEU A 182 -0.54 -3.67 13.96
CA LEU A 182 -0.07 -3.96 15.31
C LEU A 182 1.42 -3.65 15.45
N TYR A 183 2.25 -4.14 14.53
CA TYR A 183 3.68 -3.83 14.52
C TYR A 183 3.94 -2.30 14.50
N LEU A 184 3.27 -1.58 13.60
CA LEU A 184 3.44 -0.13 13.51
C LEU A 184 3.01 0.58 14.80
N LYS A 185 1.91 0.16 15.42
CA LYS A 185 1.46 0.70 16.72
C LYS A 185 2.52 0.49 17.80
N GLU A 186 3.07 -0.72 17.94
CA GLU A 186 4.08 -1.00 18.96
C GLU A 186 5.37 -0.21 18.77
N VAL A 187 5.79 -0.03 17.51
CA VAL A 187 6.95 0.80 17.18
C VAL A 187 6.70 2.28 17.48
N LEU A 188 5.53 2.81 17.12
CA LEU A 188 5.17 4.21 17.38
C LEU A 188 4.98 4.50 18.87
N ASN A 189 4.46 3.53 19.63
CA ASN A 189 4.32 3.60 21.08
C ASN A 189 5.67 3.42 21.82
N LYS A 190 6.75 3.15 21.09
CA LYS A 190 8.10 2.89 21.61
C LYS A 190 8.16 1.68 22.54
N THR A 191 7.20 0.76 22.43
CA THR A 191 7.26 -0.56 23.08
C THR A 191 8.41 -1.37 22.49
N ILE A 192 8.67 -1.18 21.19
CA ILE A 192 9.78 -1.80 20.46
C ILE A 192 10.79 -0.75 20.02
N GLN A 193 12.08 -0.97 20.34
CA GLN A 193 13.17 -0.14 19.87
C GLN A 193 13.55 -0.51 18.42
N ALA A 194 12.90 0.14 17.44
CA ALA A 194 13.16 -0.07 16.02
C ALA A 194 13.74 1.18 15.34
N ARG A 195 14.30 1.01 14.13
CA ARG A 195 14.69 2.10 13.23
C ARG A 195 13.86 2.00 11.95
N PRO A 196 13.37 3.10 11.36
CA PRO A 196 12.55 3.01 10.15
C PRO A 196 13.31 2.37 8.99
N SER A 197 14.63 2.51 8.93
CA SER A 197 15.50 1.92 7.91
C SER A 197 15.89 0.47 8.16
N LYS A 198 15.53 -0.13 9.30
CA LYS A 198 15.99 -1.47 9.67
C LYS A 198 14.98 -2.17 10.58
N PHE A 199 14.44 -3.29 10.08
CA PHE A 199 13.66 -4.20 10.90
C PHE A 199 14.55 -4.88 11.96
N PRO A 200 14.07 -5.10 13.20
CA PRO A 200 14.84 -5.81 14.23
C PRO A 200 15.41 -7.15 13.73
N PRO A 201 16.70 -7.44 13.99
CA PRO A 201 17.40 -8.57 13.36
C PRO A 201 17.01 -9.95 13.90
N ASP A 202 16.47 -10.04 15.11
CA ASP A 202 16.23 -11.31 15.78
C ASP A 202 14.77 -11.72 15.61
N LEU A 203 14.51 -12.89 14.98
CA LEU A 203 13.20 -13.55 14.95
C LEU A 203 12.03 -12.62 14.52
N PRO A 204 11.99 -12.18 13.24
CA PRO A 204 11.07 -11.15 12.77
C PRO A 204 9.60 -11.56 12.84
N ILE A 205 9.31 -12.85 12.65
CA ILE A 205 7.97 -13.40 12.84
C ILE A 205 7.59 -13.39 14.32
N GLU A 206 8.50 -13.77 15.22
CA GLU A 206 8.22 -13.74 16.66
C GLU A 206 7.97 -12.32 17.18
N HIS A 207 8.65 -11.31 16.62
CA HIS A 207 8.36 -9.90 16.92
C HIS A 207 6.97 -9.46 16.43
N ILE A 208 6.58 -9.91 15.24
CA ILE A 208 5.26 -9.60 14.69
C ILE A 208 4.17 -10.34 15.48
N ASP A 209 4.44 -11.59 15.89
CA ASP A 209 3.54 -12.42 16.70
C ASP A 209 3.46 -11.93 18.16
N SER A 210 4.54 -11.39 18.73
CA SER A 210 4.51 -10.82 20.09
C SER A 210 3.56 -9.64 20.18
N CYS A 211 3.48 -8.81 19.12
CA CYS A 211 2.52 -7.71 19.04
C CYS A 211 1.06 -8.21 19.13
N VAL A 212 0.77 -9.42 18.66
CA VAL A 212 -0.57 -10.02 18.77
C VAL A 212 -0.86 -10.46 20.20
N ASN A 213 0.14 -11.03 20.88
CA ASN A 213 -0.03 -11.50 22.27
C ASN A 213 -0.29 -10.35 23.24
N GLU A 214 0.38 -9.21 23.05
CA GLU A 214 0.16 -8.01 23.86
C GLU A 214 -1.24 -7.43 23.66
N PHE A 215 -1.76 -7.46 22.42
CA PHE A 215 -3.13 -7.01 22.12
C PHE A 215 -4.23 -7.90 22.75
N ILE A 216 -3.99 -9.20 22.93
CA ILE A 216 -4.95 -10.12 23.57
C ILE A 216 -5.01 -9.93 25.10
N GLN A 217 -3.94 -9.39 25.70
CA GLN A 217 -3.83 -9.19 27.15
C GLN A 217 -4.28 -7.81 27.63
N ALA A 218 -4.43 -6.84 26.71
CA ALA A 218 -4.92 -5.48 26.96
C ALA A 218 -6.46 -5.39 26.93
#